data_AF-A0A9D8VBY4-F1
#
_entry.id   AF-A0A9D8VBY4-F1
#
_cell.length_a   1.000
_cell.length_b   1.000
_cell.length_c   1.000
_cell.angle_alpha   90.00
_cell.angle_beta   90.00
_cell.angle_gamma   90.00
#
_symmetry.space_group_name_H-M   'P 1'
#
loop_
_entity.id
_entity.type
_entity.pdbx_description
1 polymer ?
#
loop_
_entity_poly.entity_id
_entity_poly.type
_entity_poly.pdbx_seq_one_letter_code
_entity_poly.pdbx_strand_id
1 'polypeptide(L)'
;MLKFTFPDTFEKRLFVVSCAAIIMAAITSILLNLMVVPRPQNAIAAGVVGAAAGIAWWRGRKVERPEWLIVFVVLVVGSILGFMWFSNAGVRGTVPFWMTPLFIGAAVVLKGLPRTFTLCALSAILVTDLTLEWFFPEWVTDSAMNANSFVDMGVALIANLVFSVVVGLGVANTWHAERERVETLTEQNVRSALELEASQREADQLRDMLPICAHCKNIRDPEGVWHPLEIYMREKRHTDLSHGICPKCLKEHY
;
A
#
# COMPACT_ATOMS: atom_id res chain seq x y z
N MET A 1 28.98 -3.74 -4.01
CA MET A 1 27.76 -2.90 -3.96
C MET A 1 26.61 -3.76 -3.45
N LEU A 2 26.24 -3.62 -2.18
CA LEU A 2 25.04 -4.26 -1.63
C LEU A 2 23.81 -3.55 -2.21
N LYS A 3 23.16 -4.13 -3.22
CA LYS A 3 21.82 -3.71 -3.63
C LYS A 3 20.89 -4.03 -2.45
N PHE A 4 20.58 -3.01 -1.64
CA PHE A 4 19.42 -3.08 -0.74
C PHE A 4 18.18 -3.15 -1.64
N THR A 5 17.73 -4.35 -1.95
CA THR A 5 16.41 -4.59 -2.54
C THR A 5 15.38 -4.15 -1.51
N PHE A 6 14.81 -2.96 -1.72
CA PHE A 6 13.63 -2.53 -0.99
C PHE A 6 12.51 -3.54 -1.26
N PRO A 7 11.71 -3.93 -0.25
CA PRO A 7 10.64 -4.88 -0.47
C PRO A 7 9.58 -4.34 -1.44
N ASP A 8 8.99 -5.23 -2.22
CA ASP A 8 8.17 -4.88 -3.39
C ASP A 8 6.84 -4.21 -3.05
N THR A 9 6.24 -4.52 -1.90
CA THR A 9 4.94 -3.96 -1.51
C THR A 9 5.08 -2.79 -0.54
N PHE A 10 4.15 -1.83 -0.63
CA PHE A 10 4.07 -0.65 0.23
C PHE A 10 4.12 -1.01 1.72
N GLU A 11 3.36 -2.03 2.13
CA GLU A 11 3.24 -2.44 3.54
C GLU A 11 4.59 -2.90 4.08
N LYS A 12 5.36 -3.64 3.27
CA LYS A 12 6.68 -4.12 3.68
C LYS A 12 7.69 -2.98 3.81
N ARG A 13 7.62 -1.95 2.96
CA ARG A 13 8.51 -0.78 3.06
C ARG A 13 8.22 0.01 4.33
N LEU A 14 6.94 0.30 4.56
CA LEU A 14 6.52 1.01 5.76
C LEU A 14 6.88 0.23 7.03
N PHE A 15 6.60 -1.08 7.04
CA PHE A 15 6.96 -1.97 8.14
C PHE A 15 8.46 -1.97 8.44
N VAL A 16 9.30 -2.04 7.40
CA VAL A 16 10.77 -2.00 7.54
C VAL A 16 11.24 -0.68 8.16
N VAL A 17 10.67 0.45 7.72
CA VAL A 17 10.99 1.78 8.27
C VAL A 17 10.53 1.88 9.73
N SER A 18 9.32 1.41 10.05
CA SER A 18 8.81 1.39 11.43
C SER A 18 9.70 0.56 12.35
N CYS A 19 10.11 -0.64 11.94
CA CYS A 19 11.04 -1.45 12.74
C CYS A 19 12.39 -0.76 12.93
N ALA A 20 12.94 -0.11 11.90
CA ALA A 20 14.19 0.63 12.03
C ALA A 20 14.08 1.79 13.03
N ALA A 21 12.97 2.53 12.99
CA ALA A 21 12.68 3.60 13.94
C ALA A 21 12.55 3.07 15.39
N ILE A 22 11.87 1.93 15.58
CA ILE A 22 11.74 1.28 16.89
C ILE A 22 13.09 0.81 17.43
N ILE A 23 13.95 0.24 16.58
CA ILE A 23 15.31 -0.19 16.97
C ILE A 23 16.14 1.02 17.39
N MET A 24 16.10 2.13 16.64
CA MET A 24 16.80 3.34 17.02
C MET A 24 16.28 3.90 18.35
N ALA A 25 14.95 3.96 18.54
CA ALA A 25 14.34 4.40 19.79
C ALA A 25 14.74 3.50 20.97
N ALA A 26 14.78 2.18 20.77
CA ALA A 26 15.23 1.22 21.78
C ALA A 26 16.68 1.46 22.18
N ILE A 27 17.58 1.66 21.22
CA ILE A 27 19.01 1.96 21.48
C ILE A 27 19.14 3.26 22.28
N THR A 28 18.47 4.33 21.85
CA THR A 28 18.48 5.62 22.56
C THR A 28 17.95 5.46 23.99
N SER A 29 16.87 4.70 24.17
CA SER A 29 16.28 4.42 25.48
C SER A 29 17.23 3.62 26.38
N ILE A 30 17.93 2.61 25.85
CA ILE A 30 18.94 1.85 26.60
C ILE A 30 20.08 2.78 27.05
N LEU A 31 20.60 3.63 26.16
CA LEU A 31 21.68 4.56 26.50
C LEU A 31 21.24 5.55 27.60
N LEU A 32 20.05 6.13 27.47
CA LEU A 32 19.50 7.05 28.47
C LEU A 32 19.31 6.36 29.84
N ASN A 33 18.72 5.16 29.86
CA ASN A 33 18.43 4.42 31.09
C ASN A 33 19.66 3.75 31.72
N LEU A 34 20.81 3.70 31.04
CA LEU A 34 22.07 3.19 31.60
C LEU A 34 23.06 4.31 31.97
N MET A 35 23.13 5.38 31.17
CA MET A 35 24.16 6.42 31.32
C MET A 35 23.66 7.70 32.00
N VAL A 36 22.39 8.06 31.85
CA VAL A 36 21.86 9.36 32.30
C VAL A 36 20.95 9.20 33.52
N VAL A 37 20.01 8.25 33.48
CA VAL A 37 19.07 7.97 34.57
C VAL A 37 19.02 6.46 34.79
N PRO A 38 19.86 5.88 35.68
CA PRO A 38 20.01 4.43 35.79
C PRO A 38 18.72 3.75 36.27
N ARG A 39 17.95 3.19 35.33
CA ARG A 39 16.75 2.38 35.56
C ARG A 39 16.87 1.06 34.77
N PRO A 40 17.49 0.03 35.34
CA PRO A 40 17.84 -1.19 34.60
C PRO A 40 16.61 -1.92 34.05
N GLN A 41 15.46 -1.88 34.75
CA GLN A 41 14.21 -2.47 34.26
C GLN A 41 13.73 -1.85 32.93
N ASN A 42 13.89 -0.53 32.76
CA ASN A 42 13.49 0.17 31.55
C ASN A 42 14.46 -0.08 30.39
N ALA A 43 15.76 -0.20 30.70
CA ALA A 43 16.77 -0.59 29.73
C ALA A 43 16.54 -2.03 29.23
N ILE A 44 16.20 -2.98 30.12
CA ILE A 44 15.86 -4.36 29.74
C ILE A 44 14.61 -4.37 28.85
N ALA A 45 13.55 -3.67 29.23
CA ALA A 45 12.32 -3.60 28.43
C ALA A 45 12.58 -3.01 27.04
N ALA A 46 13.34 -1.91 26.94
CA ALA A 46 13.76 -1.33 25.67
C ALA A 46 14.58 -2.33 24.82
N GLY A 47 15.48 -3.09 25.45
CA GLY A 47 16.23 -4.17 24.81
C GLY A 47 15.33 -5.27 24.23
N VAL A 48 14.33 -5.72 24.98
CA VAL A 48 13.36 -6.73 24.51
C VAL A 48 12.56 -6.20 23.32
N VAL A 49 12.04 -4.97 23.40
CA VAL A 49 11.29 -4.33 22.30
C VAL A 49 12.17 -4.16 21.06
N GLY A 50 13.41 -3.70 21.22
CA GLY A 50 14.38 -3.55 20.14
C GLY A 50 14.74 -4.90 19.48
N ALA A 51 14.96 -5.94 20.29
CA ALA A 51 15.24 -7.29 19.78
C ALA A 51 14.04 -7.88 19.04
N ALA A 52 12.82 -7.73 19.57
CA ALA A 52 11.59 -8.14 18.91
C ALA A 52 11.41 -7.42 17.57
N ALA A 53 11.63 -6.11 17.53
CA ALA A 53 11.60 -5.33 16.29
C ALA A 53 12.67 -5.79 15.28
N GLY A 54 13.88 -6.13 15.74
CA GLY A 54 14.95 -6.69 14.91
C GLY A 54 14.60 -8.05 14.30
N ILE A 55 14.02 -8.96 15.10
CA ILE A 55 13.54 -10.27 14.63
C ILE A 55 12.39 -10.08 13.63
N ALA A 56 11.45 -9.18 13.92
CA ALA A 56 10.32 -8.88 13.06
C ALA A 56 10.77 -8.29 11.72
N TRP A 57 11.76 -7.38 11.74
CA TRP A 57 12.40 -6.82 10.56
C TRP A 57 13.07 -7.91 9.71
N TRP A 58 13.83 -8.82 10.34
CA TRP A 58 14.51 -9.90 9.63
C TRP A 58 13.54 -10.91 9.01
N ARG A 59 12.52 -11.35 9.77
CA ARG A 59 11.49 -12.27 9.27
C ARG A 59 10.58 -11.62 8.22
N GLY A 60 10.22 -10.36 8.39
CA GLY A 60 9.33 -9.63 7.47
C GLY A 60 9.90 -9.51 6.05
N ARG A 61 11.23 -9.61 5.88
CA ARG A 61 11.87 -9.70 4.56
C ARG A 61 11.66 -11.04 3.86
N LYS A 62 11.44 -12.13 4.60
CA LYS A 62 11.31 -13.49 4.06
C LYS A 62 9.86 -13.95 3.88
N VAL A 63 8.91 -13.33 4.58
CA VAL A 63 7.51 -13.75 4.59
C VAL A 63 6.69 -12.98 3.53
N GLU A 64 5.85 -13.69 2.77
CA GLU A 64 4.97 -13.09 1.76
C GLU A 64 3.81 -12.30 2.39
N ARG A 65 3.20 -12.81 3.46
CA ARG A 65 2.12 -12.15 4.21
C ARG A 65 2.52 -11.88 5.68
N PRO A 66 3.17 -10.75 5.97
CA PRO A 66 3.69 -10.46 7.31
C PRO A 66 2.62 -10.00 8.32
N GLU A 67 1.37 -9.74 7.89
CA GLU A 67 0.34 -9.08 8.71
C GLU A 67 0.16 -9.69 10.11
N TRP A 68 -0.07 -11.01 10.21
CA TRP A 68 -0.26 -11.66 11.51
C TRP A 68 1.01 -11.74 12.36
N LEU A 69 2.19 -11.76 11.74
CA LEU A 69 3.45 -11.63 12.46
C LEU A 69 3.56 -10.23 13.08
N ILE A 70 3.12 -9.20 12.35
CA ILE A 70 3.09 -7.81 12.83
C ILE A 70 2.08 -7.69 13.98
N VAL A 71 0.88 -8.25 13.83
CA VAL A 71 -0.14 -8.32 14.91
C VAL A 71 0.48 -8.92 16.17
N PHE A 72 1.11 -10.09 16.05
CA PHE A 72 1.74 -10.77 17.19
C PHE A 72 2.77 -9.86 17.89
N VAL A 73 3.66 -9.23 17.12
CA VAL A 73 4.70 -8.35 17.68
C VAL A 73 4.08 -7.12 18.35
N VAL A 74 3.10 -6.46 17.72
CA VAL A 74 2.42 -5.29 18.25
C VAL A 74 1.71 -5.62 19.56
N LEU A 75 1.04 -6.77 19.65
CA LEU A 75 0.35 -7.20 20.88
C LEU A 75 1.32 -7.58 22.00
N VAL A 76 2.45 -8.21 21.68
CA VAL A 76 3.50 -8.49 22.67
C VAL A 76 4.06 -7.18 23.24
N VAL A 77 4.38 -6.21 22.37
CA VAL A 77 4.88 -4.90 22.82
C VAL A 77 3.80 -4.15 23.62
N GLY A 78 2.55 -4.16 23.17
CA GLY A 78 1.42 -3.56 23.88
C GLY A 78 1.23 -4.16 25.28
N SER A 79 1.35 -5.49 25.40
CA SER A 79 1.24 -6.18 26.70
C SER A 79 2.41 -5.86 27.63
N ILE A 80 3.63 -5.75 27.10
CA ILE A 80 4.81 -5.33 27.89
C ILE A 80 4.59 -3.92 28.43
N LEU A 81 4.13 -3.00 27.59
CA LEU A 81 3.87 -1.64 28.02
C LEU A 81 2.71 -1.54 29.00
N GLY A 82 1.65 -2.35 28.85
CA GLY A 82 0.57 -2.44 29.84
C GLY A 82 1.08 -2.94 31.20
N PHE A 83 1.99 -3.92 31.22
CA PHE A 83 2.66 -4.31 32.46
C PHE A 83 3.55 -3.18 33.04
N MET A 84 4.25 -2.44 32.18
CA MET A 84 5.06 -1.29 32.59
C MET A 84 4.23 -0.10 33.10
N TRP A 85 2.94 -0.04 32.79
CA TRP A 85 2.03 1.03 33.21
C TRP A 85 2.11 1.28 34.72
N PHE A 86 1.95 0.22 35.52
CA PHE A 86 1.92 0.30 36.98
C PHE A 86 3.30 0.64 37.59
N SER A 87 4.39 0.19 36.95
CA SER A 87 5.76 0.48 37.40
C SER A 87 6.32 1.82 36.91
N ASN A 88 5.56 2.56 36.09
CA ASN A 88 5.97 3.85 35.54
C ASN A 88 4.93 4.95 35.78
N ALA A 89 4.33 4.99 36.98
CA ALA A 89 3.40 6.04 37.42
C ALA A 89 2.05 6.11 36.66
N GLY A 90 1.65 5.03 35.98
CA GLY A 90 0.31 4.89 35.39
C GLY A 90 -0.03 5.97 34.38
N VAL A 91 -1.23 6.57 34.49
CA VAL A 91 -1.67 7.71 33.66
C VAL A 91 -0.71 8.89 33.75
N ARG A 92 -0.09 9.11 34.92
CA ARG A 92 0.85 10.21 35.16
C ARG A 92 2.26 9.91 34.66
N GLY A 93 2.43 8.75 34.02
CA GLY A 93 3.69 8.20 33.53
C GLY A 93 4.05 8.54 32.09
N THR A 94 5.17 7.98 31.65
CA THR A 94 5.63 8.09 30.25
C THR A 94 5.02 7.04 29.32
N VAL A 95 4.47 5.94 29.87
CA VAL A 95 3.89 4.82 29.09
C VAL A 95 2.75 5.25 28.15
N PRO A 96 1.81 6.14 28.53
CA PRO A 96 0.77 6.64 27.62
C PRO A 96 1.33 7.22 26.30
N PHE A 97 2.49 7.88 26.35
CA PHE A 97 3.13 8.44 25.15
C PHE A 97 3.62 7.37 24.19
N TRP A 98 4.00 6.19 24.70
CA TRP A 98 4.44 5.04 23.90
C TRP A 98 3.28 4.18 23.39
N MET A 99 2.09 4.30 23.96
CA MET A 99 0.87 3.68 23.40
C MET A 99 0.46 4.33 22.08
N THR A 100 0.53 5.66 21.98
CA THR A 100 0.17 6.42 20.77
C THR A 100 0.84 5.90 19.48
N PRO A 101 2.17 5.71 19.41
CA PRO A 101 2.84 5.21 18.21
C PRO A 101 2.47 3.77 17.86
N LEU A 102 2.08 2.93 18.84
CA LEU A 102 1.54 1.59 18.57
C LEU A 102 0.20 1.65 17.86
N PHE A 103 -0.71 2.52 18.31
CA PHE A 103 -2.01 2.74 17.64
C PHE A 103 -1.83 3.25 16.22
N ILE A 104 -1.00 4.29 16.03
CA ILE A 104 -0.72 4.86 14.70
C ILE A 104 -0.08 3.81 13.80
N GLY A 105 0.94 3.10 14.29
CA GLY A 105 1.62 2.05 13.55
C GLY A 105 0.67 0.93 13.10
N ALA A 106 -0.16 0.42 14.02
CA ALA A 106 -1.15 -0.61 13.71
C ALA A 106 -2.20 -0.12 12.69
N ALA A 107 -2.68 1.13 12.81
CA ALA A 107 -3.68 1.70 11.92
C ALA A 107 -3.19 1.87 10.48
N VAL A 108 -1.91 2.24 10.31
CA VAL A 108 -1.32 2.54 8.99
C VAL A 108 -0.76 1.27 8.33
N VAL A 109 -0.08 0.39 9.08
CA VAL A 109 0.63 -0.77 8.52
C VAL A 109 -0.30 -1.94 8.21
N LEU A 110 -1.30 -2.20 9.05
CA LEU A 110 -2.20 -3.35 8.89
C LEU A 110 -3.40 -2.99 8.01
N LYS A 111 -3.97 -4.00 7.32
CA LYS A 111 -5.18 -3.88 6.51
C LYS A 111 -6.22 -4.90 6.95
N GLY A 112 -7.48 -4.67 6.56
CA GLY A 112 -8.58 -5.62 6.74
C GLY A 112 -8.79 -6.07 8.19
N LEU A 113 -9.01 -7.37 8.37
CA LEU A 113 -9.33 -8.00 9.66
C LEU A 113 -8.17 -7.89 10.69
N PRO A 114 -6.89 -8.13 10.35
CA PRO A 114 -5.76 -7.93 11.26
C PRO A 114 -5.70 -6.53 11.88
N ARG A 115 -6.00 -5.48 11.10
CA ARG A 115 -6.01 -4.10 11.59
C ARG A 115 -7.07 -3.90 12.66
N THR A 116 -8.32 -4.25 12.35
CA THR A 116 -9.44 -4.08 13.27
C THR A 116 -9.21 -4.87 14.56
N PHE A 117 -8.79 -6.14 14.43
CA PHE A 117 -8.47 -6.98 15.57
C PHE A 117 -7.39 -6.34 16.47
N THR A 118 -6.28 -5.87 15.87
CA THR A 118 -5.17 -5.29 16.63
C THR A 118 -5.58 -4.00 17.34
N LEU A 119 -6.31 -3.11 16.66
CA LEU A 119 -6.78 -1.86 17.27
C LEU A 119 -7.74 -2.14 18.42
N CYS A 120 -8.68 -3.07 18.27
CA CYS A 120 -9.57 -3.49 19.36
C CYS A 120 -8.78 -4.08 20.54
N ALA A 121 -7.78 -4.91 20.28
CA ALA A 121 -6.95 -5.50 21.32
C ALA A 121 -6.10 -4.45 22.06
N LEU A 122 -5.48 -3.50 21.35
CA LEU A 122 -4.75 -2.39 21.97
C LEU A 122 -5.68 -1.49 22.79
N SER A 123 -6.90 -1.20 22.29
CA SER A 123 -7.91 -0.47 23.06
C SER A 123 -8.33 -1.25 24.31
N ALA A 124 -8.50 -2.57 24.21
CA ALA A 124 -8.84 -3.40 25.35
C ALA A 124 -7.72 -3.41 26.41
N ILE A 125 -6.45 -3.47 25.99
CA ILE A 125 -5.29 -3.33 26.90
C ILE A 125 -5.36 -1.99 27.63
N LEU A 126 -5.47 -0.88 26.89
CA LEU A 126 -5.50 0.47 27.49
C LEU A 126 -6.69 0.65 28.46
N VAL A 127 -7.89 0.17 28.08
CA VAL A 127 -9.06 0.21 28.97
C VAL A 127 -8.84 -0.65 30.21
N THR A 128 -8.22 -1.82 30.06
CA THR A 128 -7.88 -2.70 31.18
C THR A 128 -6.90 -2.01 32.14
N ASP A 129 -5.85 -1.37 31.61
CA ASP A 129 -4.87 -0.65 32.44
C ASP A 129 -5.52 0.52 33.20
N LEU A 130 -6.36 1.31 32.52
CA LEU A 130 -7.09 2.43 33.14
C LEU A 130 -8.08 1.97 34.21
N THR A 131 -8.80 0.87 33.95
CA THR A 131 -9.76 0.33 34.93
C THR A 131 -9.04 -0.27 36.13
N LEU A 132 -7.93 -1.00 35.92
CA LEU A 132 -7.11 -1.53 37.00
C LEU A 132 -6.49 -0.41 37.85
N GLU A 133 -5.97 0.66 37.25
CA GLU A 133 -5.49 1.82 38.01
C GLU A 133 -6.60 2.50 38.82
N TRP A 134 -7.81 2.61 38.27
CA TRP A 134 -8.96 3.16 38.97
C TRP A 134 -9.37 2.34 40.20
N PHE A 135 -9.40 1.01 40.09
CA PHE A 135 -9.79 0.12 41.18
C PHE A 135 -8.66 -0.17 42.18
N PHE A 136 -7.41 -0.17 41.72
CA PHE A 136 -6.22 -0.50 42.51
C PHE A 136 -5.15 0.58 42.39
N PRO A 137 -5.43 1.82 42.86
CA PRO A 137 -4.47 2.93 42.74
C PRO A 137 -3.15 2.63 43.47
N GLU A 138 -3.18 1.79 44.51
CA GLU A 138 -1.99 1.39 45.28
C GLU A 138 -0.99 0.54 44.48
N TRP A 139 -1.39 -0.06 43.35
CA TRP A 139 -0.48 -0.82 42.49
C TRP A 139 0.44 0.08 41.67
N VAL A 140 0.07 1.35 41.50
CA VAL A 140 0.86 2.31 40.75
C VAL A 140 1.98 2.83 41.66
N THR A 141 3.22 2.61 41.26
CA THR A 141 4.37 3.16 42.00
C THR A 141 4.40 4.67 41.81
N ASP A 142 4.17 5.44 42.88
CA ASP A 142 4.32 6.89 42.86
C ASP A 142 5.80 7.24 42.61
N SER A 143 6.11 7.62 41.37
CA SER A 143 7.33 8.36 41.09
C SER A 143 7.11 9.77 41.61
N ALA A 144 7.58 10.06 42.82
CA ALA A 144 7.59 11.41 43.37
C ALA A 144 8.04 12.40 42.26
N MET A 145 7.32 13.52 42.14
CA MET A 145 7.52 14.54 41.11
C MET A 145 8.84 15.30 41.37
N ASN A 146 9.95 14.59 41.24
CA ASN A 146 11.30 15.09 41.33
C ASN A 146 11.70 15.63 39.94
N ALA A 147 12.75 16.47 39.86
CA ALA A 147 13.21 17.06 38.61
C ALA A 147 13.43 16.05 37.46
N ASN A 148 13.82 14.82 37.80
CA ASN A 148 14.02 13.73 36.85
C ASN A 148 12.72 13.29 36.14
N SER A 149 11.58 13.33 36.84
CA SER A 149 10.28 12.91 36.29
C SER A 149 9.78 13.87 35.20
N PHE A 150 10.05 15.18 35.34
CA PHE A 150 9.73 16.17 34.30
C PHE A 150 10.57 15.99 33.04
N VAL A 151 11.87 15.74 33.21
CA VAL A 151 12.79 15.48 32.09
C VAL A 151 12.38 14.21 31.35
N ASP A 152 12.06 13.13 32.06
CA ASP A 152 11.60 11.87 31.47
C ASP A 152 10.33 12.08 30.63
N MET A 153 9.38 12.86 31.15
CA MET A 153 8.14 13.20 30.45
C MET A 153 8.40 14.04 29.19
N GLY A 154 9.26 15.06 29.31
CA GLY A 154 9.64 15.91 28.19
C GLY A 154 10.33 15.12 27.07
N VAL A 155 11.25 14.22 27.43
CA VAL A 155 11.92 13.34 26.47
C VAL A 155 10.93 12.39 25.78
N ALA A 156 10.01 11.77 26.53
CA ALA A 156 8.99 10.89 25.97
C ALA A 156 8.06 11.63 25.01
N LEU A 157 7.64 12.85 25.35
CA LEU A 157 6.82 13.70 24.50
C LEU A 157 7.54 14.07 23.20
N ILE A 158 8.79 14.53 23.29
CA ILE A 158 9.60 14.88 22.11
C ILE A 158 9.82 13.64 21.23
N ALA A 159 10.15 12.49 21.82
CA ALA A 159 10.32 11.25 21.08
C ALA A 159 9.04 10.83 20.35
N ASN A 160 7.88 10.91 21.01
CA ASN A 160 6.59 10.62 20.39
C ASN A 160 6.26 11.59 19.24
N LEU A 161 6.54 12.89 19.41
CA LEU A 161 6.33 13.89 18.37
C LEU A 161 7.23 13.61 17.15
N VAL A 162 8.51 13.36 17.39
CA VAL A 162 9.48 13.01 16.32
C VAL A 162 9.03 11.73 15.61
N PHE A 163 8.65 10.69 16.34
CA PHE A 163 8.13 9.46 15.74
C PHE A 163 6.90 9.73 14.87
N SER A 164 5.93 10.48 15.39
CA SER A 164 4.68 10.80 14.68
C SER A 164 4.95 11.61 13.40
N VAL A 165 5.87 12.57 13.44
CA VAL A 165 6.28 13.35 12.25
C VAL A 165 6.99 12.47 11.23
N VAL A 166 7.93 11.62 11.66
CA VAL A 166 8.66 10.72 10.75
C VAL A 166 7.72 9.73 10.06
N VAL A 167 6.82 9.11 10.83
CA VAL A 167 5.80 8.21 10.26
C VAL A 167 4.86 8.98 9.33
N GLY A 168 4.37 10.15 9.73
CA GLY A 168 3.49 10.99 8.91
C GLY A 168 4.13 11.39 7.58
N LEU A 169 5.38 11.86 7.60
CA LEU A 169 6.14 12.18 6.38
C LEU A 169 6.43 10.93 5.54
N GLY A 170 6.73 9.80 6.18
CA GLY A 170 6.90 8.52 5.49
C GLY A 170 5.64 8.10 4.74
N VAL A 171 4.48 8.21 5.37
CA VAL A 171 3.17 7.93 4.76
C VAL A 171 2.87 8.92 3.64
N ALA A 172 3.07 10.23 3.86
CA ALA A 172 2.81 11.24 2.84
C ALA A 172 3.67 11.02 1.59
N ASN A 173 4.98 10.84 1.76
CA ASN A 173 5.90 10.64 0.65
C ASN A 173 5.59 9.36 -0.14
N THR A 174 5.26 8.28 0.56
CA THR A 174 4.91 7.01 -0.09
C THR A 174 3.54 7.06 -0.77
N TRP A 175 2.57 7.77 -0.20
CA TRP A 175 1.27 8.04 -0.83
C TRP A 175 1.43 8.84 -2.13
N HIS A 176 2.26 9.89 -2.12
CA HIS A 176 2.55 10.67 -3.33
C HIS A 176 3.18 9.82 -4.44
N ALA A 177 4.16 8.98 -4.09
CA ALA A 177 4.81 8.09 -5.06
C ALA A 177 3.84 7.05 -5.66
N GLU A 178 2.92 6.52 -4.85
CA GLU A 178 1.94 5.53 -5.33
C GLU A 178 0.89 6.20 -6.24
N ARG A 179 0.48 7.42 -5.91
CA ARG A 179 -0.46 8.18 -6.75
C ARG A 179 0.10 8.41 -8.16
N GLU A 180 1.36 8.82 -8.28
CA GLU A 180 2.02 9.04 -9.57
C GLU A 180 2.14 7.74 -10.39
N ARG A 181 2.37 6.60 -9.73
CA ARG A 181 2.37 5.28 -10.39
C ARG A 181 1.00 4.92 -10.94
N VAL A 182 -0.07 5.18 -10.18
CA VAL A 182 -1.43 4.90 -10.63
C VAL A 182 -1.78 5.78 -11.84
N GLU A 183 -1.45 7.07 -11.79
CA GLU A 183 -1.68 8.00 -12.91
C GLU A 183 -0.94 7.54 -14.17
N THR A 184 0.36 7.24 -14.08
CA THR A 184 1.15 6.75 -15.23
C THR A 184 0.65 5.40 -15.78
N LEU A 185 0.27 4.46 -14.92
CA LEU A 185 -0.33 3.18 -15.34
C LEU A 185 -1.68 3.40 -16.03
N THR A 186 -2.49 4.35 -15.57
CA THR A 186 -3.76 4.66 -16.22
C THR A 186 -3.55 5.29 -17.59
N GLU A 187 -2.59 6.20 -17.74
CA GLU A 187 -2.23 6.77 -19.05
C GLU A 187 -1.73 5.70 -20.02
N GLN A 188 -0.89 4.77 -19.54
CA GLN A 188 -0.43 3.64 -20.33
C GLN A 188 -1.60 2.74 -20.77
N ASN A 189 -2.50 2.38 -19.86
CA ASN A 189 -3.67 1.56 -20.17
C ASN A 189 -4.60 2.24 -21.19
N VAL A 190 -4.86 3.54 -21.04
CA VAL A 190 -5.66 4.32 -21.99
C VAL A 190 -4.97 4.35 -23.36
N ARG A 191 -3.65 4.59 -23.40
CA ARG A 191 -2.90 4.59 -24.65
C ARG A 191 -2.94 3.23 -25.36
N SER A 192 -2.70 2.15 -24.63
CA SER A 192 -2.79 0.79 -25.19
C SER A 192 -4.20 0.46 -25.68
N ALA A 193 -5.24 0.92 -24.97
CA ALA A 193 -6.62 0.77 -25.43
C ALA A 193 -6.88 1.53 -26.75
N LEU A 194 -6.39 2.76 -26.88
CA LEU A 194 -6.50 3.54 -28.11
C LEU A 194 -5.73 2.91 -29.27
N GLU A 195 -4.54 2.38 -29.03
CA GLU A 195 -3.74 1.68 -30.04
C GLU A 195 -4.44 0.39 -30.52
N LEU A 196 -5.06 -0.37 -29.60
CA LEU A 196 -5.86 -1.54 -29.94
C LEU A 196 -7.09 -1.16 -30.77
N GLU A 197 -7.82 -0.11 -30.39
CA GLU A 197 -8.96 0.39 -31.17
C GLU A 197 -8.54 0.87 -32.56
N ALA A 198 -7.39 1.56 -32.67
CA ALA A 198 -6.87 2.03 -33.95
C ALA A 198 -6.51 0.85 -34.87
N SER A 199 -5.81 -0.16 -34.34
CA SER A 199 -5.46 -1.37 -35.09
C SER A 199 -6.71 -2.17 -35.52
N GLN A 200 -7.72 -2.24 -34.66
CA GLN A 200 -9.00 -2.86 -35.02
C GLN A 200 -9.69 -2.10 -36.15
N ARG A 201 -9.76 -0.76 -36.08
CA ARG A 201 -10.34 0.06 -37.15
C ARG A 201 -9.59 -0.10 -38.48
N GLU A 202 -8.26 -0.17 -38.44
CA GLU A 202 -7.45 -0.41 -39.65
C GLU A 202 -7.74 -1.80 -40.23
N ALA A 203 -7.81 -2.84 -39.39
CA ALA A 203 -8.15 -4.19 -39.82
C ALA A 203 -9.58 -4.26 -40.40
N ASP A 204 -10.54 -3.54 -39.83
CA ASP A 204 -11.91 -3.45 -40.34
C ASP A 204 -11.97 -2.73 -41.69
N GLN A 205 -11.25 -1.61 -41.84
CA GLN A 205 -11.13 -0.91 -43.12
C GLN A 205 -10.52 -1.80 -44.21
N LEU A 206 -9.48 -2.56 -43.88
CA LEU A 206 -8.87 -3.53 -44.80
C LEU A 206 -9.82 -4.68 -45.16
N ARG A 207 -10.64 -5.14 -44.20
CA ARG A 207 -11.69 -6.16 -44.45
C ARG A 207 -12.82 -5.64 -45.33
N ASP A 208 -13.12 -4.35 -45.28
CA ASP A 208 -14.13 -3.72 -46.13
C ASP A 208 -13.67 -3.50 -47.59
N MET A 209 -12.38 -3.71 -47.89
CA MET A 209 -11.89 -3.65 -49.27
C MET A 209 -12.29 -4.91 -50.04
N LEU A 210 -13.16 -4.74 -51.04
CA LEU A 210 -13.58 -5.83 -51.92
C LEU A 210 -12.49 -6.12 -52.97
N PRO A 211 -11.85 -7.29 -52.96
CA PRO A 211 -10.89 -7.67 -54.01
C PRO A 211 -11.62 -7.84 -55.35
N ILE A 212 -11.30 -6.99 -56.32
CA ILE A 212 -11.85 -7.03 -57.68
C ILE A 212 -10.81 -7.59 -58.64
N CYS A 213 -11.21 -8.51 -59.51
CA CYS A 213 -10.35 -9.05 -60.56
C CYS A 213 -9.99 -7.95 -61.55
N ALA A 214 -8.70 -7.74 -61.81
CA ALA A 214 -8.24 -6.70 -62.74
C ALA A 214 -8.78 -6.89 -64.17
N HIS A 215 -9.00 -8.14 -64.60
CA HIS A 215 -9.42 -8.50 -65.95
C HIS A 215 -10.95 -8.52 -66.12
N CYS A 216 -11.66 -9.36 -65.37
CA CYS A 216 -13.12 -9.55 -65.55
C CYS A 216 -13.99 -8.74 -64.59
N LYS A 217 -13.41 -8.01 -63.62
CA LYS A 217 -14.11 -7.19 -62.61
C LYS A 217 -15.03 -7.94 -61.62
N ASN A 218 -14.98 -9.27 -61.59
CA ASN A 218 -15.63 -10.06 -60.54
C ASN A 218 -15.04 -9.73 -59.15
N ILE A 219 -15.86 -9.84 -58.10
CA ILE A 219 -15.47 -9.67 -56.69
C ILE A 219 -15.16 -11.04 -56.08
N ARG A 220 -14.08 -11.16 -55.30
CA ARG A 220 -13.79 -12.37 -54.51
C ARG A 220 -14.46 -12.28 -53.14
N ASP A 221 -15.19 -13.31 -52.75
CA ASP A 221 -15.79 -13.42 -51.41
C ASP A 221 -14.75 -13.88 -50.35
N PRO A 222 -15.14 -13.90 -49.05
CA PRO A 222 -14.28 -14.42 -47.98
C PRO A 222 -13.89 -15.90 -48.14
N GLU A 223 -14.74 -16.69 -48.82
CA GLU A 223 -14.51 -18.10 -49.12
C GLU A 223 -13.54 -18.33 -50.30
N GLY A 224 -13.15 -17.26 -51.00
CA GLY A 224 -12.20 -17.29 -52.11
C GLY A 224 -12.83 -17.48 -53.49
N VAL A 225 -14.17 -17.52 -53.59
CA VAL A 225 -14.93 -17.69 -54.82
C VAL A 225 -15.17 -16.33 -55.49
N TRP A 226 -15.10 -16.30 -56.82
CA TRP A 226 -15.30 -15.09 -57.62
C TRP A 226 -16.75 -14.98 -58.12
N HIS A 227 -17.40 -13.86 -57.83
CA HIS A 227 -18.78 -13.57 -58.21
C HIS A 227 -18.89 -12.32 -59.09
N PRO A 228 -19.82 -12.26 -60.05
CA PRO A 228 -20.17 -11.01 -60.72
C PRO A 228 -20.60 -9.93 -59.72
N LEU A 229 -20.29 -8.68 -60.02
CA LEU A 229 -20.58 -7.52 -59.16
C LEU A 229 -22.05 -7.46 -58.74
N GLU A 230 -22.97 -7.72 -59.67
CA GLU A 230 -24.40 -7.62 -59.43
C GLU A 230 -24.93 -8.70 -58.50
N ILE A 231 -24.38 -9.92 -58.58
CA ILE A 231 -24.74 -11.03 -57.69
C ILE A 231 -24.19 -10.74 -56.29
N TYR A 232 -22.91 -10.36 -56.20
CA TYR A 232 -22.26 -10.07 -54.93
C TYR A 232 -22.94 -8.93 -54.16
N MET A 233 -23.26 -7.81 -54.81
CA MET A 233 -23.92 -6.66 -54.17
C MET A 233 -25.33 -6.99 -53.66
N ARG A 234 -26.09 -7.81 -54.41
CA ARG A 234 -27.42 -8.24 -54.02
C ARG A 234 -27.39 -9.18 -52.81
N GLU A 235 -26.51 -10.17 -52.84
CA GLU A 235 -26.45 -11.22 -51.83
C GLU A 235 -25.75 -10.78 -50.54
N LYS A 236 -24.65 -10.03 -50.64
CA LYS A 236 -23.81 -9.68 -49.47
C LYS A 236 -24.04 -8.26 -48.95
N ARG A 237 -24.60 -7.34 -49.75
CA ARG A 237 -24.83 -5.94 -49.36
C ARG A 237 -26.31 -5.52 -49.45
N HIS A 238 -27.20 -6.42 -49.87
CA HIS A 238 -28.65 -6.17 -50.03
C HIS A 238 -28.97 -4.93 -50.89
N THR A 239 -28.15 -4.68 -51.90
CA THR A 239 -28.31 -3.54 -52.82
C THR A 239 -28.61 -4.06 -54.23
N ASP A 240 -29.73 -3.63 -54.81
CA ASP A 240 -30.05 -3.90 -56.22
C ASP A 240 -29.37 -2.86 -57.14
N LEU A 241 -28.84 -3.34 -58.27
CA LEU A 241 -28.20 -2.50 -59.29
C LEU A 241 -29.08 -2.37 -60.54
N SER A 242 -29.23 -1.15 -61.06
CA SER A 242 -29.84 -0.87 -62.37
C SER A 242 -28.76 -0.65 -63.42
N HIS A 243 -28.99 -1.13 -64.64
CA HIS A 243 -28.08 -0.89 -65.77
C HIS A 243 -28.47 0.38 -66.52
N GLY A 244 -27.48 1.23 -66.80
CA GLY A 244 -27.63 2.43 -67.63
C GLY A 244 -26.41 2.61 -68.53
N ILE A 245 -26.57 3.33 -69.64
CA ILE A 245 -25.46 3.65 -70.55
C ILE A 245 -24.96 5.06 -70.29
N CYS A 246 -23.66 5.23 -70.07
CA CYS A 246 -23.10 6.56 -69.85
C CYS A 246 -23.03 7.35 -71.17
N PRO A 247 -23.05 8.70 -71.16
CA PRO A 247 -23.01 9.52 -72.38
C PRO A 247 -21.81 9.25 -73.28
N LYS A 248 -20.68 8.79 -72.70
CA LYS A 248 -19.48 8.41 -73.46
C LYS A 248 -19.73 7.13 -74.27
N CYS A 249 -20.16 6.06 -73.62
CA CYS A 249 -20.44 4.77 -74.28
C CYS A 249 -21.59 4.87 -75.28
N LEU A 250 -22.58 5.72 -75.00
CA LEU A 250 -23.67 5.97 -75.93
C LEU A 250 -23.14 6.51 -77.26
N LYS A 251 -22.24 7.51 -77.25
CA LYS A 251 -21.63 8.08 -78.46
C LYS A 251 -20.69 7.14 -79.22
N GLU A 252 -20.09 6.17 -78.53
CA GLU A 252 -19.04 5.31 -79.08
C GLU A 252 -19.62 4.02 -79.69
N HIS A 253 -20.78 3.57 -79.20
CA HIS A 253 -21.39 2.30 -79.59
C HIS A 253 -22.76 2.42 -80.28
N TYR A 254 -23.38 3.61 -80.31
CA TYR A 254 -24.69 3.86 -80.91
C TYR A 254 -24.71 5.23 -81.61
#